data_AF-A0A8B8V4L5-F1
#
_entry.id   AF-A0A8B8V4L5-F1
#
_cell.length_a   1.000
_cell.length_b   1.000
_cell.length_c   1.000
_cell.angle_alpha   90.00
_cell.angle_beta   90.00
_cell.angle_gamma   90.00
#
_symmetry.space_group_name_H-M   'P 1'
#
loop_
_entity.id
_entity.type
_entity.pdbx_description
1 polymer ?
#
loop_
_entity_poly.entity_id
_entity_poly.type
_entity_poly.pdbx_seq_one_letter_code
_entity_poly.pdbx_strand_id
1 'polypeptide(L)'
;MADDAGAAGGPGGPGGPGGPGGPGMGGRGGFRGGFGSGVRGRGRGRGRGRGRGRGARGGKAEDKEWLPVTKLGRLVKDMKIKSLEEIYLFSLPIKESEIIDFFLGASLKDEVLKIMPVQKQTRAGQRTRFKAFVAIGDYNGHVGLGVKCSKEVATAIRGAIILAKLSIVPVR
;
A
#
# COMPACT_ATOMS: atom_id res chain seq x y z
N MET A 1 18.44 51.27 20.19
CA MET A 1 18.84 52.67 19.92
C MET A 1 20.33 52.78 20.21
N ALA A 2 21.09 53.39 19.30
CA ALA A 2 22.55 53.53 19.24
C ALA A 2 23.31 52.28 18.73
N ASP A 3 24.23 52.35 17.77
CA ASP A 3 24.58 53.37 16.77
C ASP A 3 25.46 52.71 15.69
N ASP A 4 25.56 53.34 14.54
CA ASP A 4 26.18 52.89 13.29
C ASP A 4 27.72 53.12 13.22
N ALA A 5 28.32 52.55 12.17
CA ALA A 5 29.52 53.00 11.45
C ALA A 5 30.90 52.38 11.75
N GLY A 6 31.52 51.86 10.68
CA GLY A 6 32.93 51.50 10.60
C GLY A 6 33.31 50.83 9.28
N ALA A 7 33.44 51.62 8.20
CA ALA A 7 33.92 51.19 6.89
C ALA A 7 35.41 51.54 6.67
N ALA A 8 36.17 50.63 6.02
CA ALA A 8 37.34 50.84 5.15
C ALA A 8 37.93 49.43 4.85
N GLY A 9 38.30 48.98 3.65
CA GLY A 9 38.75 49.67 2.44
C GLY A 9 40.23 49.31 2.18
N GLY A 10 40.53 48.46 1.18
CA GLY A 10 41.90 48.36 0.63
C GLY A 10 42.28 47.04 -0.07
N PRO A 11 43.20 47.03 -1.05
CA PRO A 11 42.99 46.35 -2.34
C PRO A 11 44.09 45.36 -2.79
N GLY A 12 43.76 44.52 -3.79
CA GLY A 12 44.53 44.44 -5.04
C GLY A 12 45.70 43.45 -5.21
N GLY A 13 45.53 42.54 -6.19
CA GLY A 13 46.58 42.12 -7.15
C GLY A 13 46.93 40.62 -7.19
N PRO A 14 47.64 40.14 -8.23
CA PRO A 14 47.35 40.10 -9.68
C PRO A 14 47.24 38.62 -10.18
N GLY A 15 46.60 38.25 -11.29
CA GLY A 15 46.91 38.58 -12.68
C GLY A 15 47.87 37.55 -13.33
N GLY A 16 47.37 36.70 -14.24
CA GLY A 16 48.20 35.81 -15.09
C GLY A 16 47.37 35.03 -16.14
N PRO A 17 47.90 34.79 -17.37
CA PRO A 17 47.22 34.94 -18.67
C PRO A 17 46.64 33.61 -19.22
N GLY A 18 45.77 33.49 -20.24
CA GLY A 18 45.44 34.32 -21.42
C GLY A 18 45.63 33.47 -22.70
N GLY A 19 44.57 33.23 -23.50
CA GLY A 19 44.71 32.71 -24.88
C GLY A 19 43.41 32.23 -25.56
N PRO A 20 43.25 32.37 -26.91
CA PRO A 20 42.07 33.02 -27.52
C PRO A 20 41.31 32.19 -28.57
N GLY A 21 40.16 32.69 -29.08
CA GLY A 21 39.64 32.21 -30.38
C GLY A 21 38.15 32.42 -30.78
N GLY A 22 37.72 33.68 -30.96
CA GLY A 22 36.86 34.23 -32.05
C GLY A 22 35.47 33.67 -32.49
N PRO A 23 34.61 34.50 -33.15
CA PRO A 23 33.16 34.30 -33.32
C PRO A 23 32.71 33.96 -34.77
N GLY A 24 31.56 33.31 -34.93
CA GLY A 24 30.96 32.98 -36.24
C GLY A 24 29.46 33.26 -36.30
N MET A 25 29.08 34.14 -37.24
CA MET A 25 27.73 34.66 -37.53
C MET A 25 26.93 33.76 -38.51
N GLY A 26 25.60 33.75 -38.38
CA GLY A 26 24.63 33.35 -39.44
C GLY A 26 23.69 32.23 -39.01
N GLY A 27 22.38 32.23 -39.25
CA GLY A 27 21.46 33.14 -39.94
C GLY A 27 20.03 32.61 -39.74
N ARG A 28 19.02 33.46 -39.95
CA ARG A 28 17.60 33.10 -39.94
C ARG A 28 17.24 32.16 -41.09
N GLY A 29 16.34 31.21 -40.83
CA GLY A 29 15.28 30.82 -41.78
C GLY A 29 15.29 29.39 -42.30
N GLY A 30 14.08 28.84 -42.49
CA GLY A 30 13.81 28.02 -43.67
C GLY A 30 13.47 26.54 -43.47
N PHE A 31 12.17 26.26 -43.48
CA PHE A 31 11.51 25.00 -43.81
C PHE A 31 12.13 24.21 -44.98
N ARG A 32 12.28 22.89 -44.84
CA ARG A 32 11.65 21.81 -45.67
C ARG A 32 12.39 20.49 -45.48
N GLY A 33 11.62 19.46 -45.06
CA GLY A 33 12.08 18.09 -45.01
C GLY A 33 12.39 17.54 -46.41
N GLY A 34 13.54 16.89 -46.52
CA GLY A 34 14.02 16.18 -47.71
C GLY A 34 14.53 14.80 -47.32
N PHE A 35 13.98 13.81 -48.02
CA PHE A 35 14.13 12.36 -47.95
C PHE A 35 15.57 11.85 -47.77
N GLY A 36 15.75 10.98 -46.77
CA GLY A 36 16.99 10.25 -46.51
C GLY A 36 16.70 8.88 -45.91
N SER A 37 17.06 7.85 -46.67
CA SER A 37 16.89 6.42 -46.44
C SER A 37 17.50 5.91 -45.12
N GLY A 38 16.83 4.95 -44.49
CA GLY A 38 17.49 3.83 -43.83
C GLY A 38 17.99 4.00 -42.40
N VAL A 39 17.21 3.39 -41.48
CA VAL A 39 17.64 2.69 -40.26
C VAL A 39 17.73 3.48 -38.93
N ARG A 40 16.90 3.00 -37.99
CA ARG A 40 16.88 3.14 -36.51
C ARG A 40 16.53 4.51 -35.93
N GLY A 41 15.37 4.58 -35.27
CA GLY A 41 15.21 5.48 -34.13
C GLY A 41 13.81 6.01 -33.85
N ARG A 42 13.13 5.38 -32.88
CA ARG A 42 12.61 6.07 -31.69
C ARG A 42 11.84 7.39 -31.90
N GLY A 43 10.51 7.30 -31.86
CA GLY A 43 9.74 8.14 -30.92
C GLY A 43 8.63 9.05 -31.45
N ARG A 44 7.46 8.87 -30.82
CA ARG A 44 6.45 9.87 -30.43
C ARG A 44 5.62 10.57 -31.52
N GLY A 45 4.33 10.23 -31.55
CA GLY A 45 3.28 11.04 -32.19
C GLY A 45 1.88 10.53 -31.90
N ARG A 46 1.36 10.85 -30.71
CA ARG A 46 0.06 10.43 -30.15
C ARG A 46 -1.12 10.66 -31.12
N GLY A 47 -1.72 9.57 -31.60
CA GLY A 47 -3.10 9.56 -32.08
C GLY A 47 -4.07 9.82 -30.93
N ARG A 48 -4.91 10.85 -31.06
CA ARG A 48 -6.08 11.11 -30.20
C ARG A 48 -7.17 10.08 -30.52
N GLY A 49 -6.97 8.84 -30.09
CA GLY A 49 -8.07 7.91 -29.89
C GLY A 49 -8.63 8.14 -28.49
N ARG A 50 -9.78 8.82 -28.38
CA ARG A 50 -10.59 8.84 -27.15
C ARG A 50 -11.14 7.42 -26.94
N GLY A 51 -10.27 6.53 -26.46
CA GLY A 51 -10.65 5.23 -25.96
C GLY A 51 -11.57 5.44 -24.77
N ARG A 52 -12.80 4.93 -24.91
CA ARG A 52 -13.81 4.76 -23.87
C ARG A 52 -13.13 4.24 -22.59
N GLY A 53 -12.88 5.16 -21.65
CA GLY A 53 -12.44 4.85 -20.30
C GLY A 53 -13.57 4.10 -19.63
N ARG A 54 -13.34 2.79 -19.46
CA ARG A 54 -14.16 1.81 -18.76
C ARG A 54 -14.93 2.47 -17.62
N GLY A 55 -16.25 2.31 -17.68
CA GLY A 55 -17.14 2.70 -16.60
C GLY A 55 -16.56 2.23 -15.27
N ALA A 56 -16.50 3.15 -14.31
CA ALA A 56 -16.43 2.82 -12.92
C ALA A 56 -17.72 2.06 -12.58
N ARG A 57 -17.75 0.77 -12.91
CA ARG A 57 -18.66 -0.17 -12.28
C ARG A 57 -18.11 -0.33 -10.87
N GLY A 58 -18.41 0.66 -10.04
CA GLY A 58 -18.60 0.44 -8.62
C GLY A 58 -19.73 -0.57 -8.52
N GLY A 59 -19.37 -1.84 -8.71
CA GLY A 59 -20.20 -2.94 -8.26
C GLY A 59 -20.38 -2.66 -6.78
N LYS A 60 -21.63 -2.44 -6.39
CA LYS A 60 -22.06 -2.62 -5.00
C LYS A 60 -21.36 -3.88 -4.50
N ALA A 61 -20.85 -3.86 -3.27
CA ALA A 61 -20.40 -5.08 -2.64
C ALA A 61 -21.63 -5.98 -2.51
N GLU A 62 -21.93 -6.72 -3.58
CA GLU A 62 -22.86 -7.83 -3.61
C GLU A 62 -22.29 -8.78 -2.57
N ASP A 63 -23.10 -9.16 -1.59
CA ASP A 63 -22.74 -10.12 -0.55
C ASP A 63 -22.13 -11.33 -1.23
N LYS A 64 -20.79 -11.37 -1.25
CA LYS A 64 -20.05 -12.40 -1.96
C LYS A 64 -20.36 -13.68 -1.21
N GLU A 65 -21.19 -14.51 -1.83
CA GLU A 65 -21.46 -15.83 -1.31
C GLU A 65 -20.13 -16.53 -1.07
N TRP A 66 -19.90 -16.98 0.16
CA TRP A 66 -18.65 -17.64 0.51
C TRP A 66 -18.54 -18.97 -0.25
N LEU A 67 -17.54 -19.05 -1.14
CA LEU A 67 -17.18 -20.25 -1.88
C LEU A 67 -15.94 -20.88 -1.23
N PRO A 68 -16.11 -21.93 -0.41
CA PRO A 68 -15.01 -22.49 0.37
C PRO A 68 -13.95 -23.13 -0.52
N VAL A 69 -12.69 -22.77 -0.28
CA VAL A 69 -11.55 -23.25 -1.07
C VAL A 69 -10.88 -24.46 -0.42
N THR A 70 -10.98 -24.58 0.89
CA THR A 70 -10.44 -25.69 1.68
C THR A 70 -11.43 -26.84 1.82
N LYS A 71 -10.90 -28.04 2.09
CA LYS A 71 -11.72 -29.21 2.43
C LYS A 71 -12.58 -28.93 3.67
N LEU A 72 -12.00 -28.29 4.68
CA LEU A 72 -12.70 -27.93 5.91
C LEU A 72 -13.83 -26.94 5.64
N GLY A 73 -13.59 -25.88 4.88
CA GLY A 73 -14.64 -24.92 4.49
C GLY A 73 -15.82 -25.59 3.78
N ARG A 74 -15.56 -26.58 2.92
CA ARG A 74 -16.63 -27.36 2.26
C ARG A 74 -17.41 -28.21 3.26
N LEU A 75 -16.73 -28.87 4.20
CA LEU A 75 -17.41 -29.66 5.24
C LEU A 75 -18.29 -28.79 6.15
N VAL A 76 -17.83 -27.58 6.47
CA VAL A 76 -18.60 -26.59 7.25
C VAL A 76 -19.80 -26.09 6.44
N LYS A 77 -19.61 -25.69 5.17
CA LYS A 77 -20.71 -25.23 4.29
C LYS A 77 -21.74 -26.33 4.03
N ASP A 78 -21.31 -27.59 3.91
CA ASP A 78 -22.18 -28.77 3.75
C ASP A 78 -22.90 -29.17 5.06
N MET A 79 -22.71 -28.44 6.17
CA MET A 79 -23.26 -28.74 7.51
C MET A 79 -22.87 -30.12 8.06
N LYS A 80 -21.73 -30.68 7.64
CA LYS A 80 -21.20 -31.94 8.19
C LYS A 80 -20.52 -31.75 9.54
N ILE A 81 -19.96 -30.55 9.76
CA ILE A 81 -19.37 -30.12 11.03
C ILE A 81 -20.37 -29.16 11.67
N LYS A 82 -20.87 -29.51 12.85
CA LYS A 82 -21.97 -28.76 13.50
C LYS A 82 -21.48 -27.71 14.47
N SER A 83 -20.28 -27.89 15.04
CA SER A 83 -19.73 -26.97 16.02
C SER A 83 -18.26 -26.66 15.79
N LEU A 84 -17.83 -25.53 16.36
CA LEU A 84 -16.44 -25.13 16.38
C LEU A 84 -15.60 -26.04 17.29
N GLU A 85 -16.20 -26.68 18.30
CA GLU A 85 -15.48 -27.59 19.20
C GLU A 85 -14.98 -28.84 18.47
N GLU A 86 -15.73 -29.35 17.49
CA GLU A 86 -15.29 -30.48 16.66
C GLU A 86 -13.98 -30.14 15.92
N ILE A 87 -13.84 -28.90 15.44
CA ILE A 87 -12.63 -28.43 14.75
C ILE A 87 -11.45 -28.40 15.73
N TYR A 88 -11.66 -27.94 16.96
CA TYR A 88 -10.64 -27.90 17.99
C TYR A 88 -10.23 -29.29 18.48
N LEU A 89 -11.18 -30.22 18.63
CA LEU A 89 -10.92 -31.59 19.06
C LEU A 89 -9.97 -32.31 18.09
N PHE A 90 -10.20 -32.15 16.78
CA PHE A 90 -9.34 -32.74 15.74
C PHE A 90 -8.13 -31.88 15.38
N SER A 91 -7.92 -30.76 16.08
CA SER A 91 -6.79 -29.83 15.86
C SER A 91 -6.65 -29.41 14.39
N LEU A 92 -7.77 -29.20 13.70
CA LEU A 92 -7.74 -28.87 12.27
C LEU A 92 -7.41 -27.38 12.08
N PRO A 93 -6.45 -27.04 11.20
CA PRO A 93 -6.05 -25.66 11.00
C PRO A 93 -7.11 -24.87 10.23
N ILE A 94 -7.61 -23.79 10.83
CA ILE A 94 -8.55 -22.86 10.21
C ILE A 94 -7.78 -21.88 9.32
N LYS A 95 -8.12 -21.84 8.03
CA LYS A 95 -7.45 -20.99 7.01
C LYS A 95 -8.38 -19.99 6.32
N GLU A 96 -9.68 -20.07 6.58
CA GLU A 96 -10.70 -19.17 6.04
C GLU A 96 -11.40 -18.50 7.23
N SER A 97 -11.47 -17.17 7.23
CA SER A 97 -12.12 -16.42 8.32
C SER A 97 -13.63 -16.62 8.31
N GLU A 98 -14.18 -16.92 7.14
CA GLU A 98 -15.59 -17.14 6.88
C GLU A 98 -16.13 -18.36 7.63
N ILE A 99 -15.28 -19.34 7.96
CA ILE A 99 -15.63 -20.47 8.83
C ILE A 99 -16.06 -19.96 10.21
N ILE A 100 -15.31 -19.02 10.77
CA ILE A 100 -15.59 -18.44 12.08
C ILE A 100 -16.82 -17.54 12.02
N ASP A 101 -17.01 -16.82 10.91
CA ASP A 101 -18.20 -16.01 10.70
C ASP A 101 -19.47 -16.86 10.57
N PHE A 102 -19.37 -18.07 10.01
CA PHE A 102 -20.50 -19.00 9.96
C PHE A 102 -20.94 -19.48 11.34
N PHE A 103 -20.00 -19.77 12.24
CA PHE A 103 -20.32 -20.29 13.59
C PHE A 103 -20.63 -19.19 14.61
N LEU A 104 -19.83 -18.12 14.63
CA LEU A 104 -19.84 -17.10 15.69
C LEU A 104 -20.13 -15.68 15.16
N GLY A 105 -20.47 -15.52 13.88
CA GLY A 105 -20.53 -14.20 13.23
C GLY A 105 -21.43 -13.16 13.90
N ALA A 106 -22.50 -13.59 14.59
CA ALA A 106 -23.41 -12.69 15.30
C ALA A 106 -22.93 -12.31 16.72
N SER A 107 -22.10 -13.13 17.35
CA SER A 107 -21.64 -12.94 18.74
C SER A 107 -20.27 -12.30 18.84
N LEU A 108 -19.45 -12.36 17.77
CA LEU A 108 -18.11 -11.81 17.78
C LEU A 108 -18.12 -10.28 17.81
N LYS A 109 -17.46 -9.72 18.82
CA LYS A 109 -17.11 -8.31 18.89
C LYS A 109 -15.63 -8.14 18.65
N ASP A 110 -15.26 -7.15 17.84
CA ASP A 110 -13.88 -6.74 17.64
C ASP A 110 -13.56 -5.46 18.42
N GLU A 111 -12.38 -5.44 19.04
CA GLU A 111 -11.86 -4.29 19.76
C GLU A 111 -10.44 -3.98 19.29
N VAL A 112 -10.22 -2.73 18.86
CA VAL A 112 -8.89 -2.26 18.46
C VAL A 112 -8.15 -1.79 19.71
N LEU A 113 -7.20 -2.61 20.18
CA LEU A 113 -6.44 -2.33 21.40
C LEU A 113 -5.50 -1.15 21.24
N LYS A 114 -4.64 -1.18 20.20
CA LYS A 114 -3.62 -0.17 19.98
C LYS A 114 -3.20 -0.12 18.52
N ILE A 115 -2.92 1.09 18.05
CA ILE A 115 -2.30 1.34 16.74
C ILE A 115 -0.91 1.94 17.01
N MET A 116 0.12 1.29 16.51
CA MET A 116 1.51 1.72 16.67
C MET A 116 2.10 2.12 15.31
N PRO A 117 2.61 3.36 15.14
CA PRO A 117 3.40 3.71 13.96
C PRO A 117 4.76 3.01 14.05
N VAL A 118 5.12 2.26 13.02
CA VAL A 118 6.43 1.61 12.87
C VAL A 118 7.14 2.20 11.67
N GLN A 119 8.39 2.62 11.85
CA GLN A 119 9.14 3.36 10.84
C GLN A 119 10.39 2.59 10.44
N LYS A 120 10.65 2.50 9.13
CA LYS A 120 11.89 1.94 8.59
C LYS A 120 12.67 3.03 7.88
N GLN A 121 13.91 3.29 8.31
CA GLN A 121 14.81 4.19 7.60
C GLN A 121 15.18 3.58 6.25
N THR A 122 15.10 4.39 5.19
CA THR A 122 15.56 4.04 3.84
C THR A 122 16.49 5.14 3.32
N ARG A 123 17.16 4.88 2.20
CA ARG A 123 18.03 5.87 1.54
C ARG A 123 17.27 7.13 1.10
N ALA A 124 15.97 7.01 0.84
CA ALA A 124 15.09 8.11 0.45
C ALA A 124 14.26 8.68 1.63
N GLY A 125 14.71 8.47 2.88
CA GLY A 125 14.02 8.94 4.08
C GLY A 125 13.28 7.84 4.85
N GLN A 126 12.41 8.23 5.77
CA GLN A 126 11.65 7.31 6.62
C GLN A 126 10.42 6.77 5.89
N ARG A 127 10.26 5.45 5.87
CA ARG A 127 9.04 4.78 5.41
C ARG A 127 8.23 4.32 6.61
N THR A 128 7.09 4.97 6.83
CA THR A 128 6.17 4.65 7.92
C THR A 128 5.16 3.57 7.50
N ARG A 129 4.74 2.76 8.47
CA ARG A 129 3.63 1.80 8.41
C ARG A 129 2.92 1.83 9.76
N PHE A 130 1.71 1.30 9.80
CA PHE A 130 0.94 1.18 11.04
C PHE A 130 0.78 -0.29 11.37
N LYS A 131 1.13 -0.65 12.61
CA LYS A 131 0.85 -1.96 13.20
C LYS A 131 -0.43 -1.82 14.04
N ALA A 132 -1.46 -2.57 13.67
CA ALA A 132 -2.71 -2.64 14.43
C ALA A 132 -2.75 -3.92 15.24
N PHE A 133 -3.19 -3.80 16.50
CA PHE A 133 -3.51 -4.90 17.39
C PHE A 133 -5.02 -4.90 17.60
N VAL A 134 -5.65 -6.04 17.30
CA VAL A 134 -7.10 -6.21 17.41
C VAL A 134 -7.37 -7.48 18.20
N ALA A 135 -8.21 -7.40 19.22
CA ALA A 135 -8.75 -8.55 19.91
C ALA A 135 -10.17 -8.82 19.39
N ILE A 136 -10.54 -10.09 19.28
CA ILE A 136 -11.90 -10.52 18.94
C ILE A 136 -12.34 -11.53 20.00
N GLY A 137 -13.62 -11.48 20.40
CA GLY A 137 -14.21 -12.52 21.23
C GLY A 137 -15.73 -12.44 21.29
N ASP A 138 -16.34 -13.53 21.74
CA ASP A 138 -17.79 -13.69 21.90
C ASP A 138 -18.26 -13.59 23.37
N TYR A 139 -17.34 -13.22 24.28
CA TYR A 139 -17.56 -13.20 25.73
C TYR A 139 -18.02 -14.54 26.32
N ASN A 140 -17.92 -15.62 25.54
CA ASN A 140 -18.39 -16.96 25.89
C ASN A 140 -17.30 -18.00 25.64
N GLY A 141 -16.09 -17.69 26.10
CA GLY A 141 -14.98 -18.62 26.04
C GLY A 141 -14.25 -18.69 24.70
N HIS A 142 -14.45 -17.77 23.74
CA HIS A 142 -13.61 -17.68 22.55
C HIS A 142 -12.88 -16.35 22.47
N VAL A 143 -11.56 -16.39 22.31
CA VAL A 143 -10.71 -15.20 22.16
C VAL A 143 -9.72 -15.38 21.02
N GLY A 144 -9.59 -14.36 20.17
CA GLY A 144 -8.64 -14.31 19.06
C GLY A 144 -7.84 -13.00 19.07
N LEU A 145 -6.58 -13.06 18.65
CA LEU A 145 -5.69 -11.90 18.60
C LEU A 145 -5.11 -11.72 17.21
N GLY A 146 -5.38 -10.58 16.60
CA GLY A 146 -4.92 -10.21 15.28
C GLY A 146 -3.86 -9.12 15.34
N VAL A 147 -2.75 -9.36 14.64
CA VAL A 147 -1.69 -8.35 14.48
C VAL A 147 -1.35 -8.22 13.00
N LYS A 148 -1.58 -7.03 12.44
CA LYS A 148 -1.27 -6.74 11.04
C LYS A 148 -0.53 -5.42 10.91
N CYS A 149 0.40 -5.35 9.95
CA CYS A 149 1.03 -4.10 9.55
C CYS A 149 0.72 -3.75 8.09
N SER A 150 0.27 -2.52 7.85
CA SER A 150 -0.06 -1.99 6.52
C SER A 150 0.41 -0.54 6.38
N LYS A 151 0.39 -0.01 5.14
CA LYS A 151 0.70 1.41 4.88
C LYS A 151 -0.40 2.35 5.40
N GLU A 152 -1.65 1.89 5.35
CA GLU A 152 -2.83 2.62 5.78
C GLU A 152 -3.42 1.98 7.03
N VAL A 153 -3.99 2.80 7.91
CA VAL A 153 -4.58 2.35 9.18
C VAL A 153 -5.80 1.46 8.93
N ALA A 154 -6.72 1.88 8.06
CA ALA A 154 -7.94 1.13 7.78
C ALA A 154 -7.66 -0.28 7.23
N THR A 155 -6.65 -0.43 6.37
CA THR A 155 -6.26 -1.74 5.83
C THR A 155 -5.52 -2.59 6.86
N ALA A 156 -4.78 -1.98 7.79
CA ALA A 156 -4.18 -2.69 8.92
C ALA A 156 -5.25 -3.27 9.84
N ILE A 157 -6.26 -2.47 10.20
CA ILE A 157 -7.36 -2.90 11.09
C ILE A 157 -8.15 -4.03 10.45
N ARG A 158 -8.63 -3.86 9.21
CA ARG A 158 -9.37 -4.92 8.50
C ARG A 158 -8.58 -6.22 8.37
N GLY A 159 -7.28 -6.11 8.05
CA GLY A 159 -6.41 -7.27 7.98
C GLY A 159 -6.12 -7.91 9.35
N ALA A 160 -6.09 -7.13 10.42
CA ALA A 160 -5.93 -7.64 11.78
C ALA A 160 -7.20 -8.37 12.24
N ILE A 161 -8.40 -7.86 11.93
CA ILE A 161 -9.68 -8.54 12.21
C ILE A 161 -9.70 -9.94 11.56
N ILE A 162 -9.34 -10.04 10.29
CA ILE A 162 -9.29 -11.34 9.57
C ILE A 162 -8.30 -12.30 10.24
N LEU A 163 -7.11 -11.81 10.62
CA LEU A 163 -6.12 -12.64 11.31
C LEU A 163 -6.60 -13.07 12.70
N ALA A 164 -7.27 -12.19 13.45
CA ALA A 164 -7.82 -12.49 14.75
C ALA A 164 -8.82 -13.64 14.67
N LYS A 165 -9.73 -13.62 13.68
CA LYS A 165 -10.68 -14.71 13.41
C LYS A 165 -9.97 -16.04 13.18
N LEU A 166 -8.94 -16.08 12.35
CA LEU A 166 -8.17 -17.31 12.09
C LEU A 166 -7.45 -17.86 13.33
N SER A 167 -7.11 -16.99 14.28
CA SER A 167 -6.38 -17.32 15.51
C SER A 167 -7.27 -17.48 16.74
N ILE A 168 -8.58 -17.68 16.56
CA ILE A 168 -9.50 -17.78 17.70
C ILE A 168 -9.31 -19.12 18.42
N VAL A 169 -9.18 -19.06 19.75
CA VAL A 169 -8.87 -20.19 20.62
C VAL A 169 -9.93 -20.26 21.73
N PRO A 170 -10.36 -21.47 22.14
CA PRO A 170 -11.26 -21.62 23.26
C PRO A 170 -10.52 -21.39 24.60
N VAL A 171 -11.18 -20.72 25.52
CA VAL A 171 -10.74 -20.43 26.89
C VAL A 171 -11.51 -21.36 27.83
N ARG A 172 -10.79 -21.99 28.76
CA ARG A 172 -11.30 -23.01 29.68
C ARG A 172 -11.70 -22.44 31.02
#